data_AF-A0A6I9WL51-F1
#
_entry.id   AF-A0A6I9WL51-F1
#
_cell.length_a   1.000
_cell.length_b   1.000
_cell.length_c   1.000
_cell.angle_alpha   90.00
_cell.angle_beta   90.00
_cell.angle_gamma   90.00
#
_symmetry.space_group_name_H-M   'P 1'
#
loop_
_entity.id
_entity.type
_entity.pdbx_description
1 polymer ?
#
loop_
_entity_poly.entity_id
_entity_poly.type
_entity_poly.pdbx_seq_one_letter_code
_entity_poly.pdbx_strand_id
1 'polypeptide(L)'
;MRRATWLLFVSTLIIIQKTHVIHSQRTHARQGSNRESNPTVSIPGQGTVLGKEVFISNILKVTQYLGIPYAQPPLENLRFARPVTNPLPSWNDVRNATQFAPSCQQASGQLKLHEKLYKQLLPLDVPDPGFSEDCLFLNIFVPSEGNRQNDQWPVMVWFHGGDFNTGTPAIWDASIFVSKQKVLVVTVAYRLNILGFFTTMDTEAPGNYGMFDQIAALDWIKRNIKHFNGSPNNIVIYGHSSGAISVGLHMMSPLSRGKFHKAIVMSGDAISSVGTLDREKTVVDIVADRFSCYRRPISALMECLRRPPADALVQQTADIETWGPIIDADTNNETEPFLAQHPKDILESGNFNAVPLITGYTNNEQVLAYMEAIGERNPEGGLSPENFENMIVDEFTSAVQPPDDNSTCESKPEMVTNAVLFFYRPYPFTTNMTVYRDRYLDLQTEKNFASGQTLLAGKVAKRKTPAFVYRFDYRPKTQPVTKDVPEWAGVPHMFELPFVWGLPHLMNAATQWIFNDKKLSEVIMTMLATFVKTGDPSLTSGTGSVKWEPYTQENPRILIIDKNVEMNEPDAVDYKALAFWNDYYPQVVMQATDNCCNITSTATTWRIFSRSVCLSGVMATVALQRFWF
;
A
#
# COMPACT_ATOMS: atom_id res chain seq x y z
N MET A 1 6.49 -99.80 8.53
CA MET A 1 7.40 -98.73 8.04
C MET A 1 7.37 -97.66 9.15
N ARG A 2 8.26 -97.57 10.16
CA ARG A 2 9.75 -97.50 10.25
C ARG A 2 10.31 -96.34 9.41
N ARG A 3 11.10 -95.35 9.88
CA ARG A 3 11.77 -94.95 11.17
C ARG A 3 12.04 -93.41 11.11
N ALA A 4 12.51 -92.64 12.11
CA ALA A 4 12.42 -92.59 13.60
C ALA A 4 13.30 -91.42 14.16
N THR A 5 13.06 -90.91 15.39
CA THR A 5 13.94 -90.05 16.26
C THR A 5 14.38 -88.65 15.78
N TRP A 6 14.70 -87.62 16.59
CA TRP A 6 14.30 -87.12 17.95
C TRP A 6 14.82 -85.65 18.08
N LEU A 7 14.18 -84.83 18.94
CA LEU A 7 14.46 -83.45 19.45
C LEU A 7 15.69 -82.56 19.04
N LEU A 8 15.36 -81.26 18.82
CA LEU A 8 15.99 -79.99 19.32
C LEU A 8 17.32 -79.36 18.80
N PHE A 9 17.35 -78.02 18.98
CA PHE A 9 18.47 -77.04 19.17
C PHE A 9 19.09 -76.20 18.00
N VAL A 10 18.72 -74.90 18.06
CA VAL A 10 19.49 -73.63 17.82
C VAL A 10 20.23 -73.32 16.50
N SER A 11 19.99 -72.08 16.05
CA SER A 11 20.52 -71.38 14.88
C SER A 11 21.90 -70.74 15.07
N THR A 12 22.73 -70.75 14.03
CA THR A 12 23.96 -69.96 13.90
C THR A 12 23.77 -68.78 12.95
N LEU A 13 24.36 -67.63 13.28
CA LEU A 13 24.48 -66.46 12.39
C LEU A 13 25.83 -65.77 12.66
N ILE A 14 26.62 -65.57 11.60
CA ILE A 14 28.01 -65.10 11.68
C ILE A 14 28.05 -63.58 11.48
N ILE A 15 28.74 -62.88 12.38
CA ILE A 15 29.01 -61.43 12.27
C ILE A 15 30.42 -61.24 11.70
N ILE A 16 30.56 -60.42 10.65
CA ILE A 16 31.85 -59.94 10.16
C ILE A 16 31.86 -58.40 10.24
N GLN A 17 32.74 -57.86 11.07
CA GLN A 17 33.01 -56.42 11.12
C GLN A 17 33.79 -55.98 9.88
N LYS A 18 33.45 -54.82 9.32
CA LYS A 18 34.36 -54.04 8.46
C LYS A 18 34.63 -52.68 9.09
N THR A 19 35.90 -52.38 9.25
CA THR A 19 36.43 -51.12 9.79
C THR A 19 36.35 -50.00 8.76
N HIS A 20 35.92 -48.80 9.16
CA HIS A 20 36.12 -47.58 8.37
C HIS A 20 37.34 -46.81 8.89
N VAL A 21 38.25 -46.49 7.97
CA VAL A 21 39.49 -45.75 8.24
C VAL A 21 39.22 -44.25 8.23
N ILE A 22 39.72 -43.56 9.26
CA ILE A 22 39.71 -42.09 9.35
C ILE A 22 40.82 -41.53 8.45
N HIS A 23 40.51 -40.53 7.62
CA HIS A 23 41.51 -39.77 6.89
C HIS A 23 41.43 -38.29 7.26
N SER A 24 42.44 -37.80 7.99
CA SER A 24 42.53 -36.40 8.39
C SER A 24 43.22 -35.58 7.30
N GLN A 25 42.58 -34.50 6.83
CA GLN A 25 43.30 -33.39 6.22
C GLN A 25 43.27 -32.19 7.17
N ARG A 26 44.45 -31.82 7.67
CA ARG A 26 44.67 -30.55 8.36
C ARG A 26 44.73 -29.44 7.33
N THR A 27 43.79 -28.51 7.35
CA THR A 27 44.03 -27.15 6.86
C THR A 27 44.31 -26.24 8.05
N HIS A 28 45.36 -25.44 7.95
CA HIS A 28 45.84 -24.64 9.08
C HIS A 28 44.85 -23.53 9.43
N ALA A 29 44.28 -23.59 10.63
CA ALA A 29 43.67 -22.43 11.26
C ALA A 29 44.75 -21.37 11.48
N ARG A 30 44.79 -20.34 10.62
CA ARG A 30 45.36 -19.05 11.03
C ARG A 30 44.44 -18.50 12.11
N GLN A 31 44.90 -18.52 13.36
CA GLN A 31 44.32 -17.70 14.43
C GLN A 31 44.57 -16.22 14.10
N GLY A 32 43.73 -15.66 13.23
CA GLY A 32 43.51 -14.23 13.16
C GLY A 32 42.67 -13.83 14.37
N SER A 33 43.27 -13.11 15.32
CA SER A 33 42.56 -12.54 16.46
C SER A 33 41.69 -11.35 16.01
N ASN A 34 40.56 -11.66 15.38
CA ASN A 34 39.40 -10.78 15.28
C ASN A 34 38.16 -11.63 15.57
N ARG A 35 37.71 -11.63 16.83
CA ARG A 35 36.29 -11.91 17.11
C ARG A 35 35.54 -10.72 16.53
N GLU A 36 34.95 -10.87 15.35
CA GLU A 36 33.89 -9.97 14.91
C GLU A 36 32.74 -10.10 15.91
N SER A 37 32.66 -9.13 16.82
CA SER A 37 31.56 -9.04 17.76
C SER A 37 30.30 -8.70 16.97
N ASN A 38 29.35 -9.63 16.93
CA ASN A 38 28.02 -9.40 16.37
C ASN A 38 27.48 -8.03 16.86
N PRO A 39 26.97 -7.18 15.95
CA PRO A 39 26.68 -5.79 16.26
C PRO A 39 25.54 -5.69 17.30
N THR A 40 25.70 -4.78 18.26
CA THR A 40 24.72 -4.58 19.36
C THR A 40 24.32 -3.13 19.49
N VAL A 41 23.04 -2.90 19.84
CA VAL A 41 22.49 -1.56 20.10
C VAL A 41 21.68 -1.60 21.39
N SER A 42 21.93 -0.63 22.28
CA SER A 42 21.14 -0.43 23.50
C SER A 42 19.99 0.55 23.22
N ILE A 43 18.75 0.09 23.41
CA ILE A 43 17.53 0.88 23.24
C ILE A 43 17.07 1.35 24.63
N PRO A 44 17.06 2.67 24.91
CA PRO A 44 16.64 3.19 26.21
C PRO A 44 15.22 2.72 26.59
N GLY A 45 15.07 2.14 27.78
CA GLY A 45 13.79 1.64 28.28
C GLY A 45 13.33 0.29 27.74
N GLN A 46 14.05 -0.34 26.80
CA GLN A 46 13.76 -1.70 26.33
C GLN A 46 14.90 -2.69 26.55
N GLY A 47 16.16 -2.26 26.50
CA GLY A 47 17.33 -3.14 26.65
C GLY A 47 18.17 -3.24 25.39
N THR A 48 19.08 -4.22 25.34
CA THR A 48 20.06 -4.35 24.25
C THR A 48 19.63 -5.40 23.23
N VAL A 49 19.76 -5.10 21.93
CA VAL A 49 19.54 -6.05 20.82
C VAL A 49 20.86 -6.49 20.18
N LEU A 50 20.90 -7.72 19.68
CA LEU A 50 21.97 -8.32 18.89
C LEU A 50 21.53 -8.47 17.43
N GLY A 51 22.16 -7.72 16.53
CA GLY A 51 21.96 -7.82 15.09
C GLY A 51 22.91 -8.82 14.43
N LYS A 52 22.82 -8.92 13.09
CA LYS A 52 23.74 -9.68 12.24
C LYS A 52 24.29 -8.79 11.12
N GLU A 53 25.49 -9.10 10.64
CA GLU A 53 26.01 -8.52 9.41
C GLU A 53 25.70 -9.44 8.22
N VAL A 54 25.29 -8.84 7.10
CA VAL A 54 25.00 -9.52 5.83
C VAL A 54 25.90 -8.93 4.75
N PHE A 55 26.66 -9.78 4.07
CA PHE A 55 27.59 -9.40 3.02
C PHE A 55 26.89 -9.49 1.65
N ILE A 56 26.77 -8.35 0.98
CA ILE A 56 26.24 -8.22 -0.40
C ILE A 56 27.37 -8.41 -1.42
N SER A 57 28.61 -8.12 -1.02
CA SER A 57 29.83 -8.49 -1.75
C SER A 57 31.02 -8.56 -0.78
N ASN A 58 32.20 -8.91 -1.28
CA ASN A 58 33.45 -8.91 -0.50
C ASN A 58 33.80 -7.56 0.17
N ILE A 59 33.15 -6.46 -0.24
CA ILE A 59 33.40 -5.09 0.28
C ILE A 59 32.13 -4.37 0.76
N LEU A 60 30.94 -4.86 0.42
CA LEU A 60 29.66 -4.26 0.84
C LEU A 60 28.97 -5.15 1.87
N LYS A 61 28.75 -4.60 3.07
CA LYS A 61 27.95 -5.22 4.12
C LYS A 61 26.84 -4.29 4.64
N VAL A 62 25.81 -4.89 5.20
CA VAL A 62 24.66 -4.25 5.86
C VAL A 62 24.50 -4.89 7.23
N THR A 63 24.20 -4.09 8.25
CA THR A 63 23.80 -4.62 9.56
C THR A 63 22.28 -4.69 9.64
N GLN A 64 21.75 -5.86 9.98
CA GLN A 64 20.33 -6.11 10.16
C GLN A 64 19.99 -6.31 11.64
N TYR A 65 18.94 -5.63 12.10
CA TYR A 65 18.27 -5.90 13.37
C TYR A 65 16.80 -6.21 13.08
N LEU A 66 16.39 -7.45 13.26
CA LEU A 66 15.10 -7.99 12.84
C LEU A 66 14.23 -8.34 14.06
N GLY A 67 12.91 -8.17 13.96
CA GLY A 67 11.98 -8.57 15.03
C GLY A 67 12.05 -7.73 16.31
N ILE A 68 12.23 -6.40 16.19
CA ILE A 68 12.22 -5.48 17.34
C ILE A 68 10.77 -5.06 17.65
N PRO A 69 10.23 -5.30 18.87
CA PRO A 69 8.87 -4.92 19.21
C PRO A 69 8.77 -3.40 19.44
N TYR A 70 7.79 -2.77 18.78
CA TYR A 70 7.52 -1.33 18.93
C TYR A 70 6.27 -1.01 19.76
N ALA A 71 5.47 -2.01 20.10
CA ALA A 71 4.29 -1.96 20.96
C ALA A 71 4.15 -3.26 21.76
N GLN A 72 3.21 -3.32 22.71
CA GLN A 72 2.81 -4.56 23.38
C GLN A 72 2.08 -5.50 22.40
N PRO A 73 2.17 -6.84 22.57
CA PRO A 73 1.40 -7.80 21.78
C PRO A 73 -0.12 -7.51 21.86
N PRO A 74 -0.85 -7.41 20.73
CA PRO A 74 -2.28 -7.07 20.70
C PRO A 74 -3.18 -8.29 20.99
N LEU A 75 -2.82 -9.04 22.04
CA LEU A 75 -3.46 -10.30 22.44
C LEU A 75 -4.62 -10.08 23.41
N GLU A 76 -5.52 -11.08 23.50
CA GLU A 76 -6.62 -11.13 24.46
C GLU A 76 -7.47 -9.84 24.45
N ASN A 77 -7.50 -9.08 25.55
CA ASN A 77 -8.25 -7.83 25.67
C ASN A 77 -7.66 -6.67 24.84
N LEU A 78 -6.42 -6.79 24.35
CA LEU A 78 -5.80 -5.83 23.42
C LEU A 78 -6.17 -6.12 21.95
N ARG A 79 -6.84 -7.24 21.66
CA ARG A 79 -7.49 -7.46 20.37
C ARG A 79 -8.63 -6.45 20.19
N PHE A 80 -8.68 -5.85 19.00
CA PHE A 80 -9.58 -4.74 18.66
C PHE A 80 -9.39 -3.50 19.57
N ALA A 81 -8.16 -3.29 20.05
CA ALA A 81 -7.77 -2.08 20.78
C ALA A 81 -6.53 -1.42 20.12
N ARG A 82 -6.29 -0.16 20.47
CA ARG A 82 -5.09 0.58 20.08
C ARG A 82 -3.81 -0.07 20.63
N PRO A 83 -2.67 0.04 19.92
CA PRO A 83 -1.41 -0.51 20.40
C PRO A 83 -0.94 0.20 21.67
N VAL A 84 -0.67 -0.58 22.72
CA VAL A 84 -0.10 -0.05 23.97
C VAL A 84 1.40 0.15 23.79
N THR A 85 1.87 1.38 23.95
CA THR A 85 3.29 1.76 23.76
C THR A 85 3.98 2.21 25.05
N ASN A 86 3.29 2.16 26.20
CA ASN A 86 3.85 2.51 27.50
C ASN A 86 3.30 1.57 28.60
N PRO A 87 4.15 0.77 29.28
CA PRO A 87 5.55 0.50 28.92
C PRO A 87 5.67 -0.21 27.57
N LEU A 88 6.84 -0.13 26.93
CA LEU A 88 7.20 -1.01 25.82
C LEU A 88 7.65 -2.38 26.35
N PRO A 89 7.60 -3.46 25.54
CA PRO A 89 8.26 -4.72 25.90
C PRO A 89 9.76 -4.50 26.13
N SER A 90 10.23 -4.90 27.32
CA SER A 90 11.61 -4.68 27.80
C SER A 90 12.26 -5.96 28.30
N TRP A 91 13.58 -6.04 28.25
CA TRP A 91 14.39 -7.21 28.62
C TRP A 91 15.70 -6.78 29.29
N ASN A 92 16.21 -7.63 30.20
CA ASN A 92 17.47 -7.37 30.90
C ASN A 92 18.70 -7.91 30.13
N ASP A 93 18.58 -9.13 29.59
CA ASP A 93 19.64 -9.80 28.81
C ASP A 93 19.60 -9.38 27.33
N VAL A 94 20.68 -9.61 26.59
CA VAL A 94 20.75 -9.21 25.18
C VAL A 94 19.76 -10.02 24.33
N ARG A 95 18.74 -9.35 23.77
CA ARG A 95 17.73 -9.95 22.88
C ARG A 95 18.33 -10.25 21.51
N ASN A 96 18.15 -11.48 21.04
CA ASN A 96 18.52 -11.86 19.67
C ASN A 96 17.57 -11.20 18.66
N ALA A 97 18.12 -10.37 17.76
CA ALA A 97 17.41 -9.66 16.70
C ALA A 97 18.00 -10.01 15.31
N THR A 98 18.29 -11.29 15.08
CA THR A 98 18.91 -11.80 13.83
C THR A 98 17.93 -12.51 12.90
N GLN A 99 16.68 -12.67 13.31
CA GLN A 99 15.61 -13.36 12.59
C GLN A 99 14.34 -12.50 12.58
N PHE A 100 13.55 -12.57 11.51
CA PHE A 100 12.25 -11.91 11.45
C PHE A 100 11.32 -12.49 12.52
N ALA A 101 10.56 -11.61 13.18
CA ALA A 101 9.42 -12.02 13.99
C ALA A 101 8.24 -12.44 13.07
N PRO A 102 7.25 -13.19 13.59
CA PRO A 102 6.07 -13.60 12.83
C PRO A 102 5.37 -12.43 12.13
N SER A 103 4.82 -12.71 10.94
CA SER A 103 3.96 -11.76 10.23
C SER A 103 2.59 -11.70 10.91
N CYS A 104 1.86 -10.59 10.75
CA CYS A 104 0.51 -10.50 11.29
C CYS A 104 -0.43 -11.55 10.67
N GLN A 105 -1.31 -12.10 11.50
CA GLN A 105 -2.26 -13.14 11.12
C GLN A 105 -3.09 -12.75 9.89
N GLN A 106 -3.02 -13.59 8.86
CA GLN A 106 -3.68 -13.40 7.55
C GLN A 106 -4.00 -14.77 6.93
N ALA A 107 -4.82 -14.79 5.88
CA ALA A 107 -5.18 -16.04 5.19
C ALA A 107 -3.97 -16.59 4.40
N SER A 108 -3.64 -17.87 4.61
CA SER A 108 -2.55 -18.52 3.89
C SER A 108 -3.04 -19.13 2.57
N GLY A 109 -2.21 -19.01 1.52
CA GLY A 109 -2.46 -19.67 0.23
C GLY A 109 -3.37 -18.94 -0.77
N GLN A 110 -4.01 -17.84 -0.39
CA GLN A 110 -4.87 -17.01 -1.26
C GLN A 110 -4.14 -15.76 -1.81
N LEU A 111 -2.91 -15.93 -2.30
CA LEU A 111 -2.17 -14.81 -2.91
C LEU A 111 -2.84 -14.34 -4.21
N LYS A 112 -2.96 -13.02 -4.43
CA LYS A 112 -3.41 -12.43 -5.71
C LYS A 112 -2.32 -12.59 -6.79
N LEU A 113 -2.66 -12.54 -8.08
CA LEU A 113 -1.72 -12.85 -9.17
C LEU A 113 -0.47 -11.96 -9.16
N HIS A 114 -0.61 -10.66 -8.83
CA HIS A 114 0.53 -9.76 -8.69
C HIS A 114 1.48 -10.19 -7.54
N GLU A 115 0.94 -10.62 -6.38
CA GLU A 115 1.73 -11.17 -5.27
C GLU A 115 2.40 -12.50 -5.66
N LYS A 116 1.68 -13.40 -6.36
CA LYS A 116 2.20 -14.67 -6.88
C LYS A 116 3.40 -14.42 -7.82
N LEU A 117 3.27 -13.48 -8.75
CA LEU A 117 4.33 -13.13 -9.71
C LEU A 117 5.53 -12.49 -9.01
N TYR A 118 5.32 -11.54 -8.09
CA TYR A 118 6.42 -10.94 -7.32
C TYR A 118 7.16 -11.99 -6.47
N LYS A 119 6.44 -12.91 -5.81
CA LYS A 119 7.02 -13.98 -4.99
C LYS A 119 7.90 -14.94 -5.82
N GLN A 120 7.60 -15.16 -7.10
CA GLN A 120 8.46 -15.95 -8.00
C GLN A 120 9.80 -15.30 -8.33
N LEU A 121 9.96 -13.98 -8.12
CA LEU A 121 11.22 -13.26 -8.36
C LEU A 121 12.18 -13.29 -7.17
N LEU A 122 11.66 -13.64 -5.98
CA LEU A 122 12.43 -13.72 -4.76
C LEU A 122 13.27 -15.00 -4.71
N PRO A 123 14.38 -15.03 -3.93
CA PRO A 123 15.20 -16.24 -3.81
C PRO A 123 14.45 -17.40 -3.11
N LEU A 124 14.90 -18.63 -3.32
CA LEU A 124 14.20 -19.84 -2.82
C LEU A 124 14.28 -20.00 -1.28
N ASP A 125 15.24 -19.34 -0.65
CA ASP A 125 15.51 -19.34 0.79
C ASP A 125 14.98 -18.09 1.51
N VAL A 126 14.00 -17.38 0.92
CA VAL A 126 13.28 -16.29 1.60
C VAL A 126 12.75 -16.79 2.96
N PRO A 127 13.06 -16.10 4.07
CA PRO A 127 12.54 -16.48 5.37
C PRO A 127 11.01 -16.41 5.42
N ASP A 128 10.39 -17.52 5.78
CA ASP A 128 8.99 -17.55 6.20
C ASP A 128 8.95 -17.51 7.74
N PRO A 129 8.61 -16.37 8.37
CA PRO A 129 8.53 -16.28 9.82
C PRO A 129 7.19 -16.82 10.38
N GLY A 130 6.30 -17.33 9.52
CA GLY A 130 4.95 -17.74 9.90
C GLY A 130 4.04 -16.56 10.25
N PHE A 131 2.90 -16.90 10.87
CA PHE A 131 1.86 -15.96 11.27
C PHE A 131 1.60 -16.00 12.78
N SER A 132 1.29 -14.84 13.36
CA SER A 132 0.93 -14.67 14.77
C SER A 132 0.05 -13.43 14.95
N GLU A 133 -0.70 -13.38 16.04
CA GLU A 133 -1.34 -12.14 16.52
C GLU A 133 -0.35 -11.24 17.29
N ASP A 134 0.65 -11.83 17.96
CA ASP A 134 1.85 -11.10 18.38
C ASP A 134 2.74 -10.84 17.16
N CYS A 135 2.53 -9.68 16.53
CA CYS A 135 3.17 -9.32 15.26
C CYS A 135 3.66 -7.86 15.17
N LEU A 136 3.57 -7.06 16.25
CA LEU A 136 3.89 -5.62 16.24
C LEU A 136 5.40 -5.35 16.32
N PHE A 137 6.11 -5.78 15.27
CA PHE A 137 7.55 -5.73 15.12
C PHE A 137 7.99 -4.88 13.92
N LEU A 138 9.21 -4.35 14.02
CA LEU A 138 9.91 -3.70 12.92
C LEU A 138 11.32 -4.28 12.73
N ASN A 139 11.86 -4.06 11.53
CA ASN A 139 13.17 -4.52 11.11
C ASN A 139 13.99 -3.33 10.61
N ILE A 140 15.27 -3.27 10.96
CA ILE A 140 16.17 -2.14 10.68
C ILE A 140 17.36 -2.63 9.87
N PHE A 141 17.59 -2.01 8.72
CA PHE A 141 18.69 -2.28 7.80
C PHE A 141 19.61 -1.06 7.76
N VAL A 142 20.79 -1.18 8.38
CA VAL A 142 21.77 -0.10 8.55
C VAL A 142 22.92 -0.29 7.56
N PRO A 143 23.27 0.71 6.74
CA PRO A 143 24.41 0.62 5.83
C PRO A 143 25.74 0.61 6.61
N SER A 144 26.76 -0.06 6.07
CA SER A 144 28.11 -0.01 6.65
C SER A 144 28.63 1.43 6.77
N GLU A 145 29.21 1.76 7.93
CA GLU A 145 29.50 3.15 8.33
C GLU A 145 30.50 3.87 7.41
N GLY A 146 31.46 3.14 6.85
CA GLY A 146 32.52 3.71 6.01
C GLY A 146 33.33 4.78 6.74
N ASN A 147 33.88 5.75 6.02
CA ASN A 147 34.60 6.90 6.61
C ASN A 147 33.62 8.03 7.02
N ARG A 148 32.46 7.70 7.60
CA ARG A 148 31.45 8.71 7.97
C ARG A 148 31.64 9.18 9.41
N GLN A 149 32.29 10.33 9.57
CA GLN A 149 32.35 11.01 10.86
C GLN A 149 31.07 11.84 11.09
N ASN A 150 30.37 11.56 12.19
CA ASN A 150 29.31 12.36 12.82
C ASN A 150 27.96 12.59 12.08
N ASP A 151 27.80 12.22 10.80
CA ASP A 151 26.50 12.35 10.14
C ASP A 151 25.60 11.12 10.30
N GLN A 152 24.34 11.33 10.70
CA GLN A 152 23.30 10.30 10.76
C GLN A 152 22.73 9.97 9.37
N TRP A 153 22.26 8.73 9.16
CA TRP A 153 21.65 8.26 7.91
C TRP A 153 20.22 8.78 7.75
N PRO A 154 19.82 9.30 6.58
CA PRO A 154 18.40 9.43 6.25
C PRO A 154 17.67 8.11 6.45
N VAL A 155 16.45 8.16 6.97
CA VAL A 155 15.65 6.99 7.36
C VAL A 155 14.47 6.87 6.42
N MET A 156 14.32 5.72 5.77
CA MET A 156 13.11 5.36 5.03
C MET A 156 12.30 4.34 5.83
N VAL A 157 11.00 4.56 5.97
CA VAL A 157 10.09 3.67 6.73
C VAL A 157 9.05 3.10 5.77
N TRP A 158 9.12 1.78 5.56
CA TRP A 158 8.29 1.03 4.63
C TRP A 158 7.01 0.52 5.30
N PHE A 159 5.88 0.88 4.71
CA PHE A 159 4.59 0.22 4.90
C PHE A 159 4.30 -0.65 3.68
N HIS A 160 4.11 -1.96 3.88
CA HIS A 160 3.90 -2.90 2.79
C HIS A 160 2.48 -2.78 2.18
N GLY A 161 2.30 -3.33 0.98
CA GLY A 161 0.97 -3.51 0.38
C GLY A 161 0.28 -4.80 0.84
N GLY A 162 -0.78 -5.18 0.11
CA GLY A 162 -1.62 -6.36 0.39
C GLY A 162 -3.07 -6.02 0.75
N ASP A 163 -3.64 -4.96 0.15
CA ASP A 163 -5.04 -4.54 0.31
C ASP A 163 -5.58 -4.54 1.76
N PHE A 164 -4.73 -4.12 2.72
CA PHE A 164 -4.99 -4.19 4.16
C PHE A 164 -5.33 -5.58 4.73
N ASN A 165 -5.27 -6.64 3.92
CA ASN A 165 -5.68 -8.00 4.21
C ASN A 165 -4.50 -8.95 4.44
N THR A 166 -3.50 -8.83 3.56
CA THR A 166 -2.29 -9.65 3.47
C THR A 166 -1.03 -8.78 3.55
N GLY A 167 0.13 -9.42 3.51
CA GLY A 167 1.43 -8.76 3.42
C GLY A 167 2.31 -8.98 4.65
N THR A 168 3.60 -8.71 4.48
CA THR A 168 4.60 -8.90 5.53
C THR A 168 5.79 -7.98 5.30
N PRO A 169 6.46 -7.46 6.35
CA PRO A 169 7.71 -6.74 6.21
C PRO A 169 8.91 -7.63 5.86
N ALA A 170 8.79 -8.97 5.96
CA ALA A 170 9.92 -9.91 5.88
C ALA A 170 10.45 -10.16 4.46
N ILE A 171 9.61 -10.05 3.44
CA ILE A 171 10.00 -10.26 2.02
C ILE A 171 10.71 -9.05 1.39
N TRP A 172 10.69 -7.91 2.07
CA TRP A 172 11.25 -6.64 1.57
C TRP A 172 12.68 -6.45 2.09
N ASP A 173 13.61 -7.29 1.61
CA ASP A 173 15.02 -7.18 2.01
C ASP A 173 15.65 -5.91 1.43
N ALA A 174 15.82 -4.90 2.29
CA ALA A 174 16.41 -3.62 1.92
C ALA A 174 17.92 -3.69 1.65
N SER A 175 18.59 -4.81 1.89
CA SER A 175 20.06 -4.85 2.01
C SER A 175 20.78 -4.44 0.72
N ILE A 176 20.24 -4.77 -0.47
CA ILE A 176 20.80 -4.30 -1.74
C ILE A 176 20.71 -2.78 -1.82
N PHE A 177 19.51 -2.24 -1.67
CA PHE A 177 19.22 -0.81 -1.71
C PHE A 177 20.08 -0.04 -0.69
N VAL A 178 20.05 -0.44 0.59
CA VAL A 178 20.83 0.13 1.69
C VAL A 178 22.33 0.09 1.41
N SER A 179 22.86 -1.05 0.95
CA SER A 179 24.30 -1.20 0.71
C SER A 179 24.83 -0.27 -0.39
N LYS A 180 24.05 -0.06 -1.45
CA LYS A 180 24.35 0.80 -2.60
C LYS A 180 24.10 2.27 -2.29
N GLN A 181 22.89 2.57 -1.84
CA GLN A 181 22.37 3.94 -1.77
C GLN A 181 22.72 4.68 -0.49
N LYS A 182 23.22 3.97 0.54
CA LYS A 182 23.69 4.58 1.79
C LYS A 182 22.60 5.44 2.46
N VAL A 183 21.48 4.79 2.75
CA VAL A 183 20.36 5.27 3.56
C VAL A 183 19.93 4.13 4.47
N LEU A 184 19.34 4.43 5.63
CA LEU A 184 18.82 3.43 6.55
C LEU A 184 17.37 3.12 6.16
N VAL A 185 17.00 1.84 6.14
CA VAL A 185 15.62 1.41 5.86
C VAL A 185 15.04 0.69 7.09
N VAL A 186 13.78 0.96 7.39
CA VAL A 186 12.97 0.27 8.39
C VAL A 186 11.78 -0.37 7.69
N THR A 187 11.50 -1.65 7.91
CA THR A 187 10.25 -2.31 7.46
C THR A 187 9.37 -2.64 8.66
N VAL A 188 8.07 -2.34 8.57
CA VAL A 188 7.11 -2.38 9.69
C VAL A 188 6.01 -3.40 9.41
N ALA A 189 5.72 -4.29 10.36
CA ALA A 189 4.46 -5.04 10.40
C ALA A 189 3.40 -4.22 11.16
N TYR A 190 2.16 -4.27 10.72
CA TYR A 190 0.99 -3.67 11.36
C TYR A 190 -0.21 -4.61 11.18
N ARG A 191 -1.23 -4.53 12.05
CA ARG A 191 -2.39 -5.44 11.95
C ARG A 191 -3.17 -5.25 10.65
N LEU A 192 -3.69 -6.36 10.15
CA LEU A 192 -4.40 -6.51 8.87
C LEU A 192 -5.80 -7.05 9.10
N ASN A 193 -6.64 -7.07 8.05
CA ASN A 193 -7.97 -7.68 7.98
C ASN A 193 -8.86 -7.32 9.19
N ILE A 194 -9.73 -8.24 9.64
CA ILE A 194 -10.58 -8.06 10.84
C ILE A 194 -9.76 -7.61 12.06
N LEU A 195 -8.54 -8.12 12.26
CA LEU A 195 -7.71 -7.80 13.43
C LEU A 195 -7.17 -6.36 13.42
N GLY A 196 -7.01 -5.77 12.23
CA GLY A 196 -6.47 -4.43 12.01
C GLY A 196 -7.53 -3.35 11.79
N PHE A 197 -8.71 -3.70 11.28
CA PHE A 197 -9.66 -2.72 10.77
C PHE A 197 -11.12 -2.89 11.22
N PHE A 198 -11.47 -3.97 11.94
CA PHE A 198 -12.84 -4.17 12.41
C PHE A 198 -13.36 -3.05 13.32
N THR A 199 -14.54 -2.52 13.00
CA THR A 199 -15.22 -1.50 13.79
C THR A 199 -16.59 -2.00 14.26
N THR A 200 -17.08 -1.54 15.40
CA THR A 200 -18.50 -1.66 15.80
C THR A 200 -19.32 -0.44 15.38
N MET A 201 -18.69 0.56 14.75
CA MET A 201 -19.20 1.91 14.48
C MET A 201 -19.49 2.72 15.75
N ASP A 202 -18.84 2.37 16.86
CA ASP A 202 -18.87 3.09 18.14
C ASP A 202 -17.53 2.95 18.88
N THR A 203 -17.47 3.39 20.13
CA THR A 203 -16.25 3.42 20.94
C THR A 203 -15.76 2.06 21.44
N GLU A 204 -16.56 0.99 21.39
CA GLU A 204 -16.16 -0.34 21.92
C GLU A 204 -15.13 -1.03 21.03
N ALA A 205 -15.20 -0.76 19.72
CA ALA A 205 -14.23 -1.15 18.71
C ALA A 205 -14.18 -0.04 17.63
N PRO A 206 -13.36 1.00 17.79
CA PRO A 206 -13.41 2.19 16.94
C PRO A 206 -12.86 2.00 15.52
N GLY A 207 -12.21 0.87 15.23
CA GLY A 207 -11.51 0.60 13.97
C GLY A 207 -10.10 1.17 13.90
N ASN A 208 -9.53 1.23 12.69
CA ASN A 208 -8.23 1.83 12.38
C ASN A 208 -7.01 1.31 13.17
N TYR A 209 -7.07 0.14 13.82
CA TYR A 209 -5.96 -0.39 14.65
C TYR A 209 -4.64 -0.51 13.88
N GLY A 210 -4.67 -0.96 12.63
CA GLY A 210 -3.51 -1.02 11.75
C GLY A 210 -2.89 0.36 11.48
N MET A 211 -3.68 1.43 11.45
CA MET A 211 -3.17 2.80 11.31
C MET A 211 -2.54 3.31 12.62
N PHE A 212 -3.14 2.96 13.77
CA PHE A 212 -2.54 3.27 15.08
C PHE A 212 -1.25 2.48 15.33
N ASP A 213 -1.13 1.26 14.81
CA ASP A 213 0.09 0.45 14.83
C ASP A 213 1.22 1.16 14.05
N GLN A 214 0.92 1.68 12.86
CA GLN A 214 1.87 2.48 12.07
C GLN A 214 2.26 3.78 12.80
N ILE A 215 1.34 4.46 13.49
CA ILE A 215 1.69 5.61 14.37
C ILE A 215 2.65 5.17 15.49
N ALA A 216 2.36 4.07 16.18
CA ALA A 216 3.20 3.54 17.26
C ALA A 216 4.62 3.21 16.76
N ALA A 217 4.74 2.61 15.57
CA ALA A 217 6.02 2.37 14.92
C ALA A 217 6.74 3.69 14.58
N LEU A 218 6.06 4.70 14.04
CA LEU A 218 6.65 6.00 13.75
C LEU A 218 7.13 6.72 15.02
N ASP A 219 6.40 6.66 16.13
CA ASP A 219 6.81 7.20 17.42
C ASP A 219 7.98 6.43 18.03
N TRP A 220 8.05 5.12 17.82
CA TRP A 220 9.21 4.32 18.19
C TRP A 220 10.45 4.76 17.39
N ILE A 221 10.32 4.86 16.06
CA ILE A 221 11.40 5.24 15.15
C ILE A 221 11.90 6.65 15.48
N LYS A 222 11.01 7.63 15.61
CA LYS A 222 11.35 9.03 15.95
C LYS A 222 12.15 9.14 17.26
N ARG A 223 11.84 8.31 18.26
CA ARG A 223 12.56 8.27 19.54
C ARG A 223 13.90 7.53 19.48
N ASN A 224 13.93 6.37 18.81
CA ASN A 224 14.97 5.37 18.97
C ASN A 224 15.96 5.25 17.80
N ILE A 225 15.62 5.67 16.58
CA ILE A 225 16.43 5.36 15.38
C ILE A 225 17.84 5.97 15.40
N LYS A 226 18.05 7.04 16.19
CA LYS A 226 19.35 7.64 16.48
C LYS A 226 20.37 6.66 17.08
N HIS A 227 19.91 5.63 17.81
CA HIS A 227 20.77 4.59 18.38
C HIS A 227 21.26 3.58 17.33
N PHE A 228 20.65 3.58 16.14
CA PHE A 228 21.02 2.79 14.96
C PHE A 228 21.72 3.66 13.90
N ASN A 229 22.27 4.81 14.30
CA ASN A 229 22.83 5.85 13.42
C ASN A 229 21.86 6.45 12.38
N GLY A 230 20.54 6.29 12.56
CA GLY A 230 19.52 6.96 11.73
C GLY A 230 19.19 8.37 12.21
N SER A 231 18.78 9.25 11.30
CA SER A 231 18.39 10.63 11.57
C SER A 231 16.91 10.74 11.90
N PRO A 232 16.51 11.08 13.15
CA PRO A 232 15.11 11.32 13.47
C PRO A 232 14.56 12.61 12.83
N ASN A 233 15.43 13.43 12.21
CA ASN A 233 15.10 14.70 11.55
C ASN A 233 15.09 14.58 10.01
N ASN A 234 15.32 13.38 9.46
CA ASN A 234 15.13 13.09 8.04
C ASN A 234 14.53 11.69 7.87
N ILE A 235 13.30 11.55 8.37
CA ILE A 235 12.44 10.37 8.19
C ILE A 235 11.57 10.57 6.94
N VAL A 236 11.61 9.61 6.03
CA VAL A 236 10.77 9.49 4.84
C VAL A 236 9.85 8.30 5.02
N ILE A 237 8.54 8.48 4.94
CA ILE A 237 7.59 7.37 4.89
C ILE A 237 7.35 6.96 3.43
N TYR A 238 7.32 5.67 3.15
CA TYR A 238 7.06 5.16 1.81
C TYR A 238 6.30 3.83 1.84
N GLY A 239 5.54 3.58 0.78
CA GLY A 239 4.70 2.39 0.67
C GLY A 239 4.25 2.14 -0.76
N HIS A 240 3.61 0.98 -0.97
CA HIS A 240 2.98 0.58 -2.21
C HIS A 240 1.56 0.05 -1.95
N SER A 241 0.59 0.26 -2.85
CA SER A 241 -0.79 -0.24 -2.68
C SER A 241 -1.42 0.29 -1.38
N SER A 242 -2.02 -0.55 -0.54
CA SER A 242 -2.48 -0.22 0.82
C SER A 242 -1.40 0.43 1.72
N GLY A 243 -0.12 0.15 1.49
CA GLY A 243 0.98 0.86 2.12
C GLY A 243 1.17 2.29 1.61
N ALA A 244 0.89 2.56 0.33
CA ALA A 244 0.90 3.91 -0.24
C ALA A 244 -0.34 4.71 0.18
N ILE A 245 -1.51 4.06 0.25
CA ILE A 245 -2.72 4.59 0.88
C ILE A 245 -2.40 5.00 2.32
N SER A 246 -1.76 4.12 3.10
CA SER A 246 -1.30 4.41 4.47
C SER A 246 -0.41 5.66 4.55
N VAL A 247 0.57 5.80 3.64
CA VAL A 247 1.42 7.01 3.55
C VAL A 247 0.61 8.27 3.26
N GLY A 248 -0.31 8.22 2.29
CA GLY A 248 -1.17 9.37 1.97
C GLY A 248 -2.09 9.75 3.13
N LEU A 249 -2.62 8.79 3.88
CA LEU A 249 -3.43 9.05 5.07
C LEU A 249 -2.59 9.58 6.24
N HIS A 250 -1.33 9.16 6.42
CA HIS A 250 -0.40 9.81 7.36
C HIS A 250 -0.09 11.27 6.97
N MET A 251 -0.13 11.62 5.67
CA MET A 251 -0.07 13.02 5.25
C MET A 251 -1.31 13.82 5.69
N MET A 252 -2.47 13.20 5.80
CA MET A 252 -3.73 13.87 6.17
C MET A 252 -4.02 13.83 7.68
N SER A 253 -3.51 12.83 8.39
CA SER A 253 -3.75 12.61 9.82
C SER A 253 -3.06 13.65 10.72
N PRO A 254 -3.78 14.29 11.67
CA PRO A 254 -3.18 15.21 12.63
C PRO A 254 -2.23 14.49 13.59
N LEU A 255 -2.58 13.27 14.02
CA LEU A 255 -1.77 12.42 14.90
C LEU A 255 -0.37 12.14 14.33
N SER A 256 -0.20 12.19 13.01
CA SER A 256 1.06 11.86 12.33
C SER A 256 2.02 13.06 12.17
N ARG A 257 1.59 14.26 12.59
CA ARG A 257 2.32 15.53 12.43
C ARG A 257 3.69 15.49 13.12
N GLY A 258 4.75 15.88 12.39
CA GLY A 258 6.13 15.96 12.89
C GLY A 258 6.89 14.62 13.01
N LYS A 259 6.25 13.48 12.70
CA LYS A 259 6.91 12.16 12.73
C LYS A 259 7.75 11.88 11.47
N PHE A 260 7.39 12.46 10.33
CA PHE A 260 8.09 12.33 9.05
C PHE A 260 8.29 13.70 8.36
N HIS A 261 9.15 13.72 7.34
CA HIS A 261 9.68 14.94 6.70
C HIS A 261 9.60 14.90 5.17
N LYS A 262 9.35 13.73 4.57
CA LYS A 262 9.06 13.51 3.14
C LYS A 262 8.17 12.26 3.00
N ALA A 263 7.51 12.11 1.86
CA ALA A 263 6.64 10.97 1.54
C ALA A 263 6.91 10.42 0.13
N ILE A 264 6.72 9.11 -0.05
CA ILE A 264 6.75 8.45 -1.37
C ILE A 264 5.54 7.49 -1.46
N VAL A 265 4.62 7.77 -2.39
CA VAL A 265 3.32 7.10 -2.54
C VAL A 265 3.31 6.35 -3.88
N MET A 266 3.58 5.05 -3.87
CA MET A 266 3.66 4.25 -5.10
C MET A 266 2.35 3.47 -5.29
N SER A 267 1.69 3.66 -6.42
CA SER A 267 0.58 2.83 -6.91
C SER A 267 -0.49 2.63 -5.83
N GLY A 268 -1.15 3.73 -5.42
CA GLY A 268 -2.22 3.71 -4.42
C GLY A 268 -2.81 5.08 -4.13
N ASP A 269 -4.15 5.16 -4.06
CA ASP A 269 -4.90 6.39 -3.81
C ASP A 269 -5.50 6.46 -2.40
N ALA A 270 -4.98 7.36 -1.58
CA ALA A 270 -5.50 7.63 -0.24
C ALA A 270 -6.84 8.39 -0.21
N ILE A 271 -7.30 8.95 -1.33
CA ILE A 271 -8.45 9.85 -1.38
C ILE A 271 -9.77 9.08 -1.56
N SER A 272 -9.78 8.04 -2.40
CA SER A 272 -10.96 7.18 -2.62
C SER A 272 -11.00 5.91 -1.75
N SER A 273 -9.92 5.59 -1.01
CA SER A 273 -9.76 4.32 -0.27
C SER A 273 -10.11 4.39 1.22
N VAL A 274 -11.02 5.29 1.64
CA VAL A 274 -11.47 5.40 3.04
C VAL A 274 -12.95 5.07 3.15
N GLY A 275 -13.30 4.15 4.07
CA GLY A 275 -14.67 3.70 4.31
C GLY A 275 -15.50 4.68 5.15
N THR A 276 -16.82 4.63 4.95
CA THR A 276 -17.84 5.30 5.78
C THR A 276 -18.48 4.30 6.74
N LEU A 277 -18.99 4.78 7.88
CA LEU A 277 -19.59 3.92 8.90
C LEU A 277 -20.81 3.14 8.37
N ASP A 278 -21.61 3.74 7.49
CA ASP A 278 -22.79 3.07 6.90
C ASP A 278 -22.42 1.81 6.10
N ARG A 279 -21.24 1.79 5.46
CA ARG A 279 -20.74 0.62 4.73
C ARG A 279 -20.33 -0.51 5.69
N GLU A 280 -19.78 -0.15 6.84
CA GLU A 280 -19.36 -1.11 7.87
C GLU A 280 -20.53 -1.78 8.59
N LYS A 281 -21.72 -1.17 8.62
CA LYS A 281 -22.93 -1.76 9.23
C LYS A 281 -23.19 -3.19 8.74
N THR A 282 -23.17 -3.38 7.43
CA THR A 282 -23.34 -4.69 6.78
C THR A 282 -22.21 -5.65 7.13
N VAL A 283 -20.96 -5.17 7.22
CA VAL A 283 -19.78 -5.96 7.61
C VAL A 283 -19.93 -6.49 9.04
N VAL A 284 -20.37 -5.65 9.99
CA VAL A 284 -20.57 -6.05 11.39
C VAL A 284 -21.68 -7.09 11.53
N ASP A 285 -22.76 -6.96 10.77
CA ASP A 285 -23.86 -7.93 10.79
C ASP A 285 -23.39 -9.30 10.22
N ILE A 286 -22.67 -9.30 9.09
CA ILE A 286 -22.04 -10.51 8.51
C ILE A 286 -21.07 -11.18 9.50
N VAL A 287 -20.22 -10.39 10.18
CA VAL A 287 -19.27 -10.92 11.18
C VAL A 287 -20.01 -11.50 12.39
N ALA A 288 -21.04 -10.82 12.90
CA ALA A 288 -21.84 -11.31 14.02
C ALA A 288 -22.49 -12.66 13.71
N ASP A 289 -23.11 -12.81 12.52
CA ASP A 289 -23.75 -14.05 12.09
C ASP A 289 -22.75 -15.20 11.92
N ARG A 290 -21.59 -14.95 11.28
CA ARG A 290 -20.56 -15.98 11.03
C ARG A 290 -19.99 -16.59 12.30
N PHE A 291 -19.80 -15.79 13.35
CA PHE A 291 -19.35 -16.29 14.65
C PHE A 291 -20.51 -16.63 15.61
N SER A 292 -21.77 -16.53 15.15
CA SER A 292 -22.98 -16.71 15.96
C SER A 292 -23.00 -15.85 17.24
N CYS A 293 -22.47 -14.64 17.13
CA CYS A 293 -22.40 -13.66 18.21
C CYS A 293 -23.68 -12.79 18.23
N TYR A 294 -24.19 -12.48 19.42
CA TYR A 294 -25.30 -11.53 19.53
C TYR A 294 -24.87 -10.13 19.08
N ARG A 295 -25.55 -9.60 18.05
CA ARG A 295 -25.26 -8.27 17.48
C ARG A 295 -25.40 -7.11 18.48
N ARG A 296 -26.21 -7.28 19.52
CA ARG A 296 -26.40 -6.34 20.65
C ARG A 296 -26.62 -7.12 21.97
N PRO A 297 -26.18 -6.61 23.14
CA PRO A 297 -25.38 -5.39 23.32
C PRO A 297 -23.96 -5.54 22.75
N ILE A 298 -23.33 -4.42 22.41
CA ILE A 298 -22.03 -4.39 21.72
C ILE A 298 -20.92 -5.03 22.57
N SER A 299 -20.96 -4.84 23.89
CA SER A 299 -20.05 -5.52 24.82
C SER A 299 -20.10 -7.05 24.72
N ALA A 300 -21.28 -7.64 24.48
CA ALA A 300 -21.42 -9.09 24.27
C ALA A 300 -20.91 -9.54 22.90
N LEU A 301 -21.06 -8.71 21.85
CA LEU A 301 -20.44 -8.94 20.55
C LEU A 301 -18.91 -8.95 20.68
N MET A 302 -18.34 -7.94 21.36
CA MET A 302 -16.90 -7.81 21.55
C MET A 302 -16.32 -8.92 22.44
N GLU A 303 -17.01 -9.32 23.51
CA GLU A 303 -16.61 -10.48 24.31
C GLU A 303 -16.64 -11.77 23.48
N CYS A 304 -17.65 -11.92 22.61
CA CYS A 304 -17.76 -13.06 21.70
C CYS A 304 -16.60 -13.10 20.69
N LEU A 305 -16.31 -12.00 19.98
CA LEU A 305 -15.25 -11.93 18.95
C LEU A 305 -13.82 -11.99 19.52
N ARG A 306 -13.60 -11.71 20.81
CA ARG A 306 -12.30 -11.90 21.46
C ARG A 306 -12.00 -13.37 21.84
N ARG A 307 -12.99 -14.28 21.82
CA ARG A 307 -12.81 -15.70 22.20
C ARG A 307 -12.18 -16.60 21.13
N PRO A 308 -12.54 -16.51 19.83
CA PRO A 308 -11.95 -17.39 18.81
C PRO A 308 -10.44 -17.22 18.66
N PRO A 309 -9.72 -18.27 18.23
CA PRO A 309 -8.37 -18.15 17.70
C PRO A 309 -8.28 -17.14 16.56
N ALA A 310 -7.15 -16.43 16.45
CA ALA A 310 -6.96 -15.38 15.45
C ALA A 310 -7.00 -15.91 14.01
N ASP A 311 -6.51 -17.13 13.76
CA ASP A 311 -6.60 -17.80 12.46
C ASP A 311 -8.04 -18.13 12.08
N ALA A 312 -8.87 -18.55 13.04
CA ALA A 312 -10.29 -18.81 12.83
C ALA A 312 -11.06 -17.52 12.51
N LEU A 313 -10.75 -16.40 13.18
CA LEU A 313 -11.32 -15.09 12.82
C LEU A 313 -11.03 -14.75 11.36
N VAL A 314 -9.76 -14.81 10.98
CA VAL A 314 -9.31 -14.42 9.63
C VAL A 314 -9.85 -15.34 8.54
N GLN A 315 -9.81 -16.67 8.73
CA GLN A 315 -10.29 -17.62 7.72
C GLN A 315 -11.78 -17.46 7.45
N GLN A 316 -12.59 -17.22 8.49
CA GLN A 316 -14.03 -17.02 8.35
C GLN A 316 -14.39 -15.63 7.80
N THR A 317 -13.43 -14.72 7.60
CA THR A 317 -13.65 -13.40 6.99
C THR A 317 -12.73 -13.11 5.79
N ALA A 318 -12.14 -14.14 5.19
CA ALA A 318 -11.14 -14.00 4.13
C ALA A 318 -11.72 -13.50 2.78
N ASP A 319 -13.03 -13.59 2.59
CA ASP A 319 -13.79 -13.09 1.43
C ASP A 319 -14.26 -11.63 1.60
N ILE A 320 -14.10 -11.03 2.79
CA ILE A 320 -14.43 -9.62 3.02
C ILE A 320 -13.23 -8.79 2.54
N GLU A 321 -13.26 -8.33 1.29
CA GLU A 321 -12.16 -7.53 0.73
C GLU A 321 -12.17 -6.05 1.16
N THR A 322 -13.23 -5.56 1.83
CA THR A 322 -13.41 -4.14 2.16
C THR A 322 -12.69 -3.67 3.43
N TRP A 323 -11.87 -4.51 4.07
CA TRP A 323 -11.07 -4.08 5.24
C TRP A 323 -10.15 -2.91 4.88
N GLY A 324 -10.18 -1.86 5.68
CA GLY A 324 -9.31 -0.71 5.48
C GLY A 324 -9.62 0.45 6.43
N PRO A 325 -8.97 1.61 6.22
CA PRO A 325 -9.15 2.78 7.05
C PRO A 325 -10.56 3.37 6.90
N ILE A 326 -11.12 3.84 8.01
CA ILE A 326 -12.40 4.56 8.08
C ILE A 326 -12.21 5.97 8.63
N ILE A 327 -13.21 6.83 8.43
CA ILE A 327 -13.34 8.09 9.19
C ILE A 327 -13.67 7.72 10.64
N ASP A 328 -12.83 8.10 11.60
CA ASP A 328 -12.93 7.70 13.01
C ASP A 328 -13.28 8.85 13.97
N ALA A 329 -13.77 9.98 13.45
CA ALA A 329 -14.22 11.11 14.27
C ALA A 329 -15.35 10.73 15.25
N ASP A 330 -16.36 10.02 14.77
CA ASP A 330 -17.56 9.67 15.55
C ASP A 330 -17.40 8.37 16.35
N THR A 331 -16.37 7.57 16.07
CA THR A 331 -16.07 6.32 16.80
C THR A 331 -15.01 6.51 17.89
N ASN A 332 -14.25 7.60 17.89
CA ASN A 332 -13.16 7.83 18.84
C ASN A 332 -13.43 9.04 19.76
N ASN A 333 -13.74 8.72 21.02
CA ASN A 333 -14.05 9.71 22.05
C ASN A 333 -12.89 9.97 23.03
N GLU A 334 -11.78 9.22 22.91
CA GLU A 334 -10.68 9.22 23.90
C GLU A 334 -9.52 10.14 23.51
N THR A 335 -9.25 10.30 22.22
CA THR A 335 -8.12 11.09 21.70
C THR A 335 -8.52 11.86 20.45
N GLU A 336 -7.62 12.69 19.91
CA GLU A 336 -7.72 13.15 18.52
C GLU A 336 -7.84 11.94 17.56
N PRO A 337 -8.73 11.99 16.54
CA PRO A 337 -8.93 10.91 15.56
C PRO A 337 -7.75 10.74 14.59
N PHE A 338 -7.63 9.56 13.99
CA PHE A 338 -6.69 9.34 12.90
C PHE A 338 -7.09 10.13 11.65
N LEU A 339 -8.37 10.10 11.29
CA LEU A 339 -8.99 10.79 10.16
C LEU A 339 -10.32 11.42 10.63
N ALA A 340 -10.30 12.72 10.87
CA ALA A 340 -11.45 13.48 11.38
C ALA A 340 -12.60 13.66 10.36
N GLN A 341 -12.33 13.47 9.08
CA GLN A 341 -13.25 13.73 7.96
C GLN A 341 -12.71 13.04 6.70
N HIS A 342 -13.46 13.10 5.59
CA HIS A 342 -13.05 12.47 4.34
C HIS A 342 -11.72 13.07 3.81
N PRO A 343 -10.77 12.25 3.29
CA PRO A 343 -9.50 12.70 2.72
C PRO A 343 -9.55 13.93 1.82
N LYS A 344 -10.54 13.98 0.92
CA LYS A 344 -10.74 15.11 -0.02
C LYS A 344 -10.90 16.43 0.72
N ASP A 345 -11.70 16.44 1.78
CA ASP A 345 -12.04 17.63 2.57
C ASP A 345 -10.84 18.10 3.40
N ILE A 346 -10.03 17.16 3.92
CA ILE A 346 -8.77 17.50 4.61
C ILE A 346 -7.82 18.22 3.64
N LEU A 347 -7.66 17.70 2.42
CA LEU A 347 -6.84 18.34 1.38
C LEU A 347 -7.39 19.70 0.92
N GLU A 348 -8.71 19.86 0.87
CA GLU A 348 -9.38 21.13 0.52
C GLU A 348 -9.23 22.20 1.59
N SER A 349 -9.36 21.84 2.87
CA SER A 349 -9.06 22.74 3.99
C SER A 349 -7.59 23.19 4.03
N GLY A 350 -6.69 22.38 3.47
CA GLY A 350 -5.24 22.60 3.52
C GLY A 350 -4.61 22.30 4.89
N ASN A 351 -5.34 21.69 5.83
CA ASN A 351 -4.84 21.30 7.15
C ASN A 351 -4.21 19.89 7.13
N PHE A 352 -3.21 19.69 6.28
CA PHE A 352 -2.49 18.42 6.15
C PHE A 352 -0.97 18.61 6.24
N ASN A 353 -0.25 17.52 6.49
CA ASN A 353 1.20 17.46 6.63
C ASN A 353 1.88 17.53 5.25
N ALA A 354 1.87 18.72 4.64
CA ALA A 354 2.44 18.99 3.31
C ALA A 354 3.99 18.94 3.32
N VAL A 355 4.54 17.73 3.19
CA VAL A 355 5.97 17.43 3.03
C VAL A 355 6.34 17.19 1.56
N PRO A 356 7.63 17.29 1.16
CA PRO A 356 8.08 16.87 -0.17
C PRO A 356 7.57 15.48 -0.52
N LEU A 357 7.05 15.32 -1.73
CA LEU A 357 6.32 14.12 -2.16
C LEU A 357 6.89 13.58 -3.48
N ILE A 358 7.12 12.27 -3.55
CA ILE A 358 7.05 11.52 -4.82
C ILE A 358 5.75 10.74 -4.83
N THR A 359 5.02 10.73 -5.93
CA THR A 359 3.85 9.87 -6.13
C THR A 359 3.81 9.34 -7.56
N GLY A 360 3.15 8.22 -7.80
CA GLY A 360 3.03 7.70 -9.16
C GLY A 360 2.47 6.29 -9.20
N TYR A 361 2.15 5.84 -10.41
CA TYR A 361 1.35 4.66 -10.72
C TYR A 361 1.97 3.90 -11.91
N THR A 362 1.61 2.63 -12.11
CA THR A 362 2.00 1.90 -13.33
C THR A 362 1.05 2.21 -14.50
N ASN A 363 1.44 1.91 -15.73
CA ASN A 363 0.60 2.24 -16.88
C ASN A 363 -0.65 1.36 -17.08
N ASN A 364 -0.80 0.27 -16.32
CA ASN A 364 -1.96 -0.61 -16.41
C ASN A 364 -2.19 -1.37 -15.09
N GLU A 365 -2.57 -0.63 -14.04
CA GLU A 365 -2.60 -1.13 -12.65
C GLU A 365 -3.48 -2.39 -12.49
N GLN A 366 -4.71 -2.39 -13.02
CA GLN A 366 -5.71 -3.44 -12.72
C GLN A 366 -5.62 -4.70 -13.58
N VAL A 367 -4.74 -4.77 -14.56
CA VAL A 367 -4.78 -5.84 -15.58
C VAL A 367 -4.65 -7.26 -15.01
N LEU A 368 -3.84 -7.48 -13.97
CA LEU A 368 -3.70 -8.81 -13.37
C LEU A 368 -4.94 -9.24 -12.59
N ALA A 369 -5.62 -8.31 -11.92
CA ALA A 369 -6.91 -8.58 -11.27
C ALA A 369 -8.01 -8.85 -12.31
N TYR A 370 -8.02 -8.09 -13.41
CA TYR A 370 -8.89 -8.33 -14.56
C TYR A 370 -8.64 -9.72 -15.19
N MET A 371 -7.38 -10.13 -15.35
CA MET A 371 -7.00 -11.47 -15.82
C MET A 371 -7.47 -12.59 -14.87
N GLU A 372 -7.35 -12.40 -13.55
CA GLU A 372 -7.91 -13.35 -12.56
C GLU A 372 -9.44 -13.44 -12.65
N ALA A 373 -10.14 -12.32 -12.87
CA ALA A 373 -11.60 -12.28 -12.95
C ALA A 373 -12.17 -12.95 -14.21
N ILE A 374 -11.56 -12.75 -15.39
CA ILE A 374 -12.02 -13.38 -16.64
C ILE A 374 -11.56 -14.84 -16.81
N GLY A 375 -10.49 -15.23 -16.11
CA GLY A 375 -9.90 -16.56 -16.12
C GLY A 375 -9.19 -16.96 -17.43
N GLU A 376 -8.52 -18.11 -17.39
CA GLU A 376 -7.63 -18.63 -18.45
C GLU A 376 -8.32 -18.90 -19.81
N ARG A 377 -9.66 -18.85 -19.88
CA ARG A 377 -10.43 -19.11 -21.10
C ARG A 377 -10.43 -17.95 -22.10
N ASN A 378 -9.93 -16.77 -21.71
CA ASN A 378 -9.87 -15.58 -22.55
C ASN A 378 -8.42 -15.03 -22.62
N PRO A 379 -7.49 -15.68 -23.36
CA PRO A 379 -6.07 -15.32 -23.35
C PRO A 379 -5.74 -13.96 -23.97
N GLU A 380 -6.58 -13.46 -24.89
CA GLU A 380 -6.49 -12.10 -25.43
C GLU A 380 -7.16 -11.05 -24.51
N GLY A 381 -7.81 -11.48 -23.43
CA GLY A 381 -8.49 -10.61 -22.48
C GLY A 381 -9.64 -9.80 -23.06
N GLY A 382 -10.16 -10.14 -24.24
CA GLY A 382 -11.13 -9.33 -24.97
C GLY A 382 -12.46 -9.18 -24.21
N LEU A 383 -12.99 -7.96 -24.12
CA LEU A 383 -14.24 -7.64 -23.43
C LEU A 383 -15.35 -7.36 -24.45
N SER A 384 -16.52 -8.00 -24.31
CA SER A 384 -17.66 -7.67 -25.17
C SER A 384 -18.24 -6.29 -24.81
N PRO A 385 -18.90 -5.58 -25.75
CA PRO A 385 -19.58 -4.33 -25.44
C PRO A 385 -20.60 -4.47 -24.30
N GLU A 386 -21.34 -5.59 -24.30
CA GLU A 386 -22.32 -5.92 -23.25
C GLU A 386 -21.66 -6.12 -21.88
N ASN A 387 -20.57 -6.90 -21.80
CA ASN A 387 -19.88 -7.12 -20.52
C ASN A 387 -19.21 -5.83 -20.02
N PHE A 388 -18.67 -5.00 -20.91
CA PHE A 388 -18.15 -3.69 -20.56
C PHE A 388 -19.22 -2.79 -19.94
N GLU A 389 -20.42 -2.74 -20.53
CA GLU A 389 -21.53 -1.97 -20.00
C GLU A 389 -22.01 -2.53 -18.66
N ASN A 390 -22.17 -3.85 -18.54
CA ASN A 390 -22.58 -4.51 -17.30
C ASN A 390 -21.58 -4.28 -16.16
N MET A 391 -20.27 -4.46 -16.39
CA MET A 391 -19.25 -4.24 -15.35
C MET A 391 -19.23 -2.80 -14.83
N ILE A 392 -19.43 -1.81 -15.70
CA ILE A 392 -19.56 -0.41 -15.29
C ILE A 392 -20.90 -0.17 -14.55
N VAL A 393 -22.01 -0.76 -15.01
CA VAL A 393 -23.28 -0.62 -14.29
C VAL A 393 -23.21 -1.24 -12.89
N ASP A 394 -22.65 -2.45 -12.75
CA ASP A 394 -22.52 -3.16 -11.48
C ASP A 394 -21.63 -2.39 -10.49
N GLU A 395 -20.46 -1.91 -10.93
CA GLU A 395 -19.57 -1.12 -10.08
C GLU A 395 -20.23 0.21 -9.64
N PHE A 396 -20.73 1.00 -10.59
CA PHE A 396 -21.11 2.39 -10.32
C PHE A 396 -22.54 2.56 -9.81
N THR A 397 -23.44 1.56 -9.97
CA THR A 397 -24.75 1.58 -9.29
C THR A 397 -24.57 1.53 -7.77
N SER A 398 -23.59 0.76 -7.28
CA SER A 398 -23.30 0.64 -5.84
C SER A 398 -22.75 1.93 -5.20
N ALA A 399 -22.28 2.88 -6.01
CA ALA A 399 -21.73 4.15 -5.54
C ALA A 399 -22.80 5.17 -5.12
N VAL A 400 -24.07 4.97 -5.49
CA VAL A 400 -25.21 5.76 -5.02
C VAL A 400 -25.97 4.93 -3.99
N GLN A 401 -25.89 5.31 -2.71
CA GLN A 401 -26.63 4.62 -1.69
C GLN A 401 -28.14 4.86 -1.86
N PRO A 402 -28.98 3.84 -1.62
CA PRO A 402 -30.42 4.04 -1.60
C PRO A 402 -30.78 5.04 -0.48
N PRO A 403 -31.81 5.88 -0.67
CA PRO A 403 -32.29 6.77 0.38
C PRO A 403 -32.81 5.94 1.56
N ASP A 404 -32.72 6.48 2.78
CA ASP A 404 -33.40 5.88 3.94
C ASP A 404 -34.90 5.71 3.66
N ASP A 405 -35.50 4.61 4.14
CA ASP A 405 -36.92 4.26 3.95
C ASP A 405 -37.92 5.37 4.35
N ASN A 406 -37.48 6.33 5.17
CA ASN A 406 -38.27 7.46 5.67
C ASN A 406 -38.03 8.78 4.91
N SER A 407 -37.19 8.80 3.88
CA SER A 407 -36.83 10.02 3.14
C SER A 407 -37.72 10.25 1.91
N THR A 408 -37.87 11.51 1.50
CA THR A 408 -38.57 11.89 0.25
C THR A 408 -37.61 12.14 -0.91
N CYS A 409 -36.47 11.44 -0.91
CA CYS A 409 -35.41 11.62 -1.89
C CYS A 409 -35.37 10.44 -2.86
N GLU A 410 -35.09 10.70 -4.14
CA GLU A 410 -35.04 9.69 -5.19
C GLU A 410 -33.61 9.56 -5.71
N SER A 411 -32.92 8.47 -5.33
CA SER A 411 -31.59 8.15 -5.86
C SER A 411 -31.65 7.85 -7.36
N LYS A 412 -30.73 8.44 -8.14
CA LYS A 412 -30.63 8.24 -9.60
C LYS A 412 -29.29 7.62 -10.03
N PRO A 413 -29.01 6.34 -9.69
CA PRO A 413 -27.75 5.67 -10.04
C PRO A 413 -27.45 5.68 -11.54
N GLU A 414 -28.48 5.72 -12.39
CA GLU A 414 -28.33 5.84 -13.84
C GLU A 414 -27.66 7.14 -14.29
N MET A 415 -27.70 8.22 -13.50
CA MET A 415 -26.93 9.43 -13.81
C MET A 415 -25.42 9.17 -13.72
N VAL A 416 -24.99 8.39 -12.73
CA VAL A 416 -23.59 8.03 -12.49
C VAL A 416 -23.10 7.06 -13.56
N THR A 417 -23.83 5.97 -13.81
CA THR A 417 -23.43 4.97 -14.82
C THR A 417 -23.41 5.58 -16.23
N ASN A 418 -24.40 6.40 -16.61
CA ASN A 418 -24.40 7.07 -17.91
C ASN A 418 -23.24 8.07 -18.07
N ALA A 419 -22.83 8.78 -17.01
CA ALA A 419 -21.69 9.70 -17.08
C ALA A 419 -20.37 8.96 -17.34
N VAL A 420 -20.15 7.82 -16.67
CA VAL A 420 -18.95 6.98 -16.87
C VAL A 420 -18.99 6.32 -18.25
N LEU A 421 -20.13 5.77 -18.65
CA LEU A 421 -20.32 5.17 -19.98
C LEU A 421 -20.11 6.19 -21.10
N PHE A 422 -20.59 7.43 -20.96
CA PHE A 422 -20.36 8.49 -21.93
C PHE A 422 -18.87 8.83 -22.11
N PHE A 423 -18.08 8.76 -21.03
CA PHE A 423 -16.64 9.07 -21.09
C PHE A 423 -15.79 7.91 -21.64
N TYR A 424 -16.11 6.67 -21.26
CA TYR A 424 -15.24 5.51 -21.56
C TYR A 424 -15.68 4.66 -22.74
N ARG A 425 -16.96 4.67 -23.13
CA ARG A 425 -17.47 3.89 -24.28
C ARG A 425 -16.76 4.33 -25.58
N PRO A 426 -16.29 3.41 -26.42
CA PRO A 426 -15.68 3.76 -27.70
C PRO A 426 -16.65 4.46 -28.66
N TYR A 427 -16.21 5.58 -29.24
CA TYR A 427 -16.91 6.31 -30.30
C TYR A 427 -15.96 6.57 -31.48
N PRO A 428 -16.33 6.23 -32.74
CA PRO A 428 -17.56 5.56 -33.15
C PRO A 428 -17.66 4.12 -32.60
N PHE A 429 -18.88 3.57 -32.60
CA PHE A 429 -19.13 2.20 -32.14
C PHE A 429 -18.26 1.18 -32.88
N THR A 430 -17.76 0.19 -32.15
CA THR A 430 -16.96 -0.92 -32.66
C THR A 430 -17.41 -2.23 -32.03
N THR A 431 -17.12 -3.36 -32.66
CA THR A 431 -17.26 -4.69 -32.07
C THR A 431 -15.92 -5.28 -31.64
N ASN A 432 -14.81 -4.53 -31.79
CA ASN A 432 -13.49 -5.01 -31.40
C ASN A 432 -13.35 -5.07 -29.86
N MET A 433 -13.32 -6.29 -29.35
CA MET A 433 -13.26 -6.59 -27.91
C MET A 433 -11.98 -6.11 -27.22
N THR A 434 -10.87 -5.91 -27.95
CA THR A 434 -9.64 -5.36 -27.35
C THR A 434 -9.81 -3.89 -26.97
N VAL A 435 -10.57 -3.12 -27.76
CA VAL A 435 -10.81 -1.69 -27.49
C VAL A 435 -11.61 -1.50 -26.21
N TYR A 436 -12.62 -2.35 -25.96
CA TYR A 436 -13.40 -2.30 -24.71
C TYR A 436 -12.58 -2.76 -23.50
N ARG A 437 -11.74 -3.79 -23.65
CA ARG A 437 -10.76 -4.20 -22.62
C ARG A 437 -9.86 -3.03 -22.25
N ASP A 438 -9.25 -2.38 -23.25
CA ASP A 438 -8.30 -1.31 -23.03
C ASP A 438 -8.97 -0.09 -22.38
N ARG A 439 -10.15 0.33 -22.87
CA ARG A 439 -10.94 1.42 -22.22
C ARG A 439 -11.40 1.10 -20.80
N TYR A 440 -11.62 -0.17 -20.47
CA TYR A 440 -11.95 -0.58 -19.10
C TYR A 440 -10.70 -0.52 -18.19
N LEU A 441 -9.54 -0.92 -18.70
CA LEU A 441 -8.28 -0.86 -17.95
C LEU A 441 -7.78 0.59 -17.78
N ASP A 442 -7.99 1.46 -18.77
CA ASP A 442 -7.83 2.92 -18.67
C ASP A 442 -8.67 3.44 -17.50
N LEU A 443 -9.99 3.18 -17.52
CA LEU A 443 -10.96 3.58 -16.49
C LEU A 443 -10.48 3.19 -15.09
N GLN A 444 -10.10 1.93 -14.90
CA GLN A 444 -9.69 1.42 -13.59
C GLN A 444 -8.39 2.08 -13.10
N THR A 445 -7.40 2.24 -13.99
CA THR A 445 -6.11 2.89 -13.66
C THR A 445 -6.30 4.38 -13.35
N GLU A 446 -7.13 5.08 -14.12
CA GLU A 446 -7.38 6.52 -13.96
C GLU A 446 -8.20 6.83 -12.71
N LYS A 447 -9.26 6.04 -12.47
CA LYS A 447 -10.12 6.18 -11.29
C LYS A 447 -9.37 5.88 -10.00
N ASN A 448 -8.80 4.67 -9.88
CA ASN A 448 -8.37 4.13 -8.59
C ASN A 448 -6.91 4.51 -8.22
N PHE A 449 -6.15 5.09 -9.15
CA PHE A 449 -4.72 5.41 -8.96
C PHE A 449 -4.38 6.83 -9.41
N ALA A 450 -4.46 7.10 -10.72
CA ALA A 450 -3.90 8.32 -11.28
C ALA A 450 -4.60 9.61 -10.78
N SER A 451 -5.93 9.59 -10.68
CA SER A 451 -6.72 10.78 -10.31
C SER A 451 -6.40 11.27 -8.89
N GLY A 452 -6.48 10.40 -7.89
CA GLY A 452 -6.21 10.78 -6.50
C GLY A 452 -4.75 11.06 -6.20
N GLN A 453 -3.81 10.36 -6.85
CA GLN A 453 -2.37 10.68 -6.72
C GLN A 453 -2.01 12.05 -7.31
N THR A 454 -2.53 12.39 -8.50
CA THR A 454 -2.30 13.72 -9.10
C THR A 454 -3.03 14.83 -8.33
N LEU A 455 -4.19 14.53 -7.74
CA LEU A 455 -4.88 15.43 -6.81
C LEU A 455 -4.03 15.70 -5.56
N LEU A 456 -3.49 14.67 -4.90
CA LEU A 456 -2.58 14.80 -3.76
C LEU A 456 -1.34 15.64 -4.13
N ALA A 457 -0.69 15.34 -5.25
CA ALA A 457 0.45 16.10 -5.75
C ALA A 457 0.12 17.59 -5.99
N GLY A 458 -1.02 17.87 -6.63
CA GLY A 458 -1.49 19.23 -6.86
C GLY A 458 -1.79 20.00 -5.56
N LYS A 459 -2.33 19.34 -4.54
CA LYS A 459 -2.60 19.95 -3.22
C LYS A 459 -1.29 20.21 -2.47
N VAL A 460 -0.31 19.31 -2.54
CA VAL A 460 1.05 19.51 -1.98
C VAL A 460 1.76 20.69 -2.68
N ALA A 461 1.74 20.74 -4.02
CA ALA A 461 2.31 21.83 -4.81
C ALA A 461 1.69 23.19 -4.44
N LYS A 462 0.36 23.25 -4.25
CA LYS A 462 -0.37 24.46 -3.80
C LYS A 462 0.09 24.97 -2.42
N ARG A 463 0.68 24.12 -1.58
CA ARG A 463 1.30 24.51 -0.29
C ARG A 463 2.73 25.05 -0.42
N LYS A 464 3.24 25.21 -1.66
CA LYS A 464 4.63 25.57 -2.00
C LYS A 464 5.66 24.53 -1.58
N THR A 465 5.21 23.28 -1.47
CA THR A 465 6.06 22.12 -1.17
C THR A 465 6.24 21.33 -2.47
N PRO A 466 7.47 20.87 -2.82
CA PRO A 466 7.69 20.17 -4.08
C PRO A 466 6.99 18.80 -4.09
N ALA A 467 6.23 18.54 -5.14
CA ALA A 467 5.68 17.24 -5.47
C ALA A 467 6.23 16.77 -6.82
N PHE A 468 6.50 15.49 -6.96
CA PHE A 468 7.04 14.87 -8.17
C PHE A 468 6.14 13.69 -8.53
N VAL A 469 5.60 13.68 -9.75
CA VAL A 469 4.71 12.62 -10.22
C VAL A 469 5.44 11.76 -11.25
N TYR A 470 5.26 10.43 -11.23
CA TYR A 470 5.69 9.53 -12.30
C TYR A 470 4.55 8.64 -12.82
N ARG A 471 4.74 8.10 -14.03
CA ARG A 471 4.09 6.85 -14.48
C ARG A 471 5.16 5.84 -14.87
N PHE A 472 4.99 4.60 -14.42
CA PHE A 472 5.92 3.51 -14.68
C PHE A 472 5.44 2.67 -15.87
N ASP A 473 6.12 2.87 -17.00
CA ASP A 473 5.78 2.32 -18.32
C ASP A 473 6.80 1.25 -18.76
N TYR A 474 7.87 1.04 -18.00
CA TYR A 474 8.92 0.08 -18.31
C TYR A 474 8.48 -1.38 -18.16
N ARG A 475 8.16 -2.01 -19.27
CA ARG A 475 7.97 -3.47 -19.33
C ARG A 475 9.34 -4.18 -19.25
N PRO A 476 9.63 -4.95 -18.18
CA PRO A 476 10.94 -5.61 -17.98
C PRO A 476 11.34 -6.50 -19.15
N LYS A 477 12.64 -6.62 -19.42
CA LYS A 477 13.14 -7.43 -20.55
C LYS A 477 13.72 -8.79 -20.13
N THR A 478 13.85 -9.04 -18.82
CA THR A 478 14.19 -10.35 -18.26
C THR A 478 13.01 -11.31 -18.36
N GLN A 479 13.09 -12.27 -19.30
CA GLN A 479 12.02 -13.21 -19.65
C GLN A 479 11.28 -13.88 -18.47
N PRO A 480 11.94 -14.38 -17.40
CA PRO A 480 11.25 -14.92 -16.22
C PRO A 480 10.28 -13.97 -15.49
N VAL A 481 10.40 -12.65 -15.70
CA VAL A 481 9.53 -11.62 -15.09
C VAL A 481 8.24 -11.44 -15.89
N THR A 482 8.29 -11.63 -17.21
CA THR A 482 7.17 -11.37 -18.14
C THR A 482 6.57 -12.64 -18.75
N LYS A 483 7.12 -13.82 -18.47
CA LYS A 483 6.69 -15.12 -19.05
C LYS A 483 5.19 -15.41 -18.96
N ASP A 484 4.56 -15.03 -17.85
CA ASP A 484 3.15 -15.30 -17.55
C ASP A 484 2.29 -14.03 -17.70
N VAL A 485 2.82 -12.99 -18.36
CA VAL A 485 2.18 -11.67 -18.50
C VAL A 485 2.14 -11.34 -20.00
N PRO A 486 0.96 -11.30 -20.65
CA PRO A 486 0.89 -11.02 -22.09
C PRO A 486 1.37 -9.59 -22.42
N GLU A 487 1.82 -9.36 -23.65
CA GLU A 487 2.31 -8.03 -24.07
C GLU A 487 1.22 -6.95 -23.98
N TRP A 488 -0.05 -7.31 -24.26
CA TRP A 488 -1.19 -6.39 -24.15
C TRP A 488 -1.45 -5.90 -22.72
N ALA A 489 -0.92 -6.58 -21.70
CA ALA A 489 -1.07 -6.16 -20.31
C ALA A 489 -0.17 -4.97 -19.91
N GLY A 490 0.74 -4.52 -20.79
CA GLY A 490 1.60 -3.38 -20.49
C GLY A 490 2.48 -3.64 -19.26
N VAL A 491 2.31 -2.80 -18.23
CA VAL A 491 3.03 -2.87 -16.95
C VAL A 491 2.04 -2.88 -15.76
N PRO A 492 1.78 -4.06 -15.18
CA PRO A 492 0.85 -4.22 -14.06
C PRO A 492 1.30 -3.60 -12.74
N HIS A 493 0.35 -3.49 -11.80
CA HIS A 493 0.61 -3.21 -10.38
C HIS A 493 1.75 -4.08 -9.80
N MET A 494 2.58 -3.51 -8.93
CA MET A 494 3.84 -4.06 -8.37
C MET A 494 5.05 -4.19 -9.33
N PHE A 495 4.95 -3.89 -10.63
CA PHE A 495 6.06 -4.16 -11.56
C PHE A 495 7.25 -3.19 -11.42
N GLU A 496 7.09 -2.07 -10.73
CA GLU A 496 8.18 -1.17 -10.33
C GLU A 496 8.97 -1.71 -9.12
N LEU A 497 8.34 -2.50 -8.25
CA LEU A 497 8.93 -2.93 -6.97
C LEU A 497 10.24 -3.72 -7.11
N PRO A 498 10.43 -4.65 -8.07
CA PRO A 498 11.73 -5.29 -8.28
C PRO A 498 12.87 -4.28 -8.48
N PHE A 499 12.60 -3.16 -9.15
CA PHE A 499 13.58 -2.12 -9.43
C PHE A 499 13.84 -1.23 -8.20
N VAL A 500 12.80 -0.91 -7.43
CA VAL A 500 12.87 -0.16 -6.17
C VAL A 500 13.71 -0.90 -5.11
N TRP A 501 13.48 -2.21 -4.96
CA TRP A 501 14.19 -3.04 -3.96
C TRP A 501 15.54 -3.57 -4.43
N GLY A 502 15.89 -3.36 -5.71
CA GLY A 502 17.18 -3.77 -6.25
C GLY A 502 17.29 -5.25 -6.59
N LEU A 503 16.18 -5.99 -6.75
CA LEU A 503 16.17 -7.40 -7.13
C LEU A 503 17.04 -7.72 -8.38
N PRO A 504 17.15 -6.84 -9.40
CA PRO A 504 18.07 -7.03 -10.51
C PRO A 504 19.55 -7.18 -10.12
N HIS A 505 19.96 -6.69 -8.95
CA HIS A 505 21.32 -6.79 -8.44
C HIS A 505 21.52 -7.94 -7.42
N LEU A 506 20.50 -8.75 -7.14
CA LEU A 506 20.60 -9.88 -6.22
C LEU A 506 21.55 -10.94 -6.78
N MET A 507 22.55 -11.31 -5.97
CA MET A 507 23.47 -12.40 -6.30
C MET A 507 22.80 -13.75 -5.97
N ASN A 508 23.05 -14.78 -6.78
CA ASN A 508 22.50 -16.14 -6.63
C ASN A 508 20.96 -16.25 -6.68
N ALA A 509 20.26 -15.26 -7.25
CA ALA A 509 18.83 -15.36 -7.53
C ALA A 509 18.51 -16.46 -8.57
N ALA A 510 17.30 -17.04 -8.50
CA ALA A 510 16.79 -17.95 -9.52
C ALA A 510 16.62 -17.23 -10.89
N THR A 511 16.30 -15.93 -10.87
CA THR A 511 16.12 -15.09 -12.05
C THR A 511 17.43 -14.36 -12.40
N GLN A 512 17.99 -14.66 -13.58
CA GLN A 512 19.15 -13.94 -14.12
C GLN A 512 18.72 -12.67 -14.86
N TRP A 513 18.78 -11.53 -14.17
CA TRP A 513 18.40 -10.24 -14.72
C TRP A 513 19.38 -9.70 -15.77
N ILE A 514 18.85 -9.15 -16.86
CA ILE A 514 19.67 -8.59 -17.95
C ILE A 514 20.23 -7.20 -17.61
N PHE A 515 21.18 -6.71 -18.41
CA PHE A 515 21.87 -5.43 -18.17
C PHE A 515 20.93 -4.21 -18.16
N ASN A 516 19.92 -4.17 -19.04
CA ASN A 516 19.02 -3.01 -19.12
C ASN A 516 18.15 -2.88 -17.86
N ASP A 517 17.57 -3.98 -17.39
CA ASP A 517 16.77 -3.98 -16.15
C ASP A 517 17.63 -3.60 -14.92
N LYS A 518 18.87 -4.09 -14.86
CA LYS A 518 19.88 -3.69 -13.85
C LYS A 518 20.20 -2.19 -13.91
N LYS A 519 20.37 -1.63 -15.12
CA LYS A 519 20.63 -0.20 -15.30
C LYS A 519 19.45 0.64 -14.83
N LEU A 520 18.22 0.24 -15.15
CA LEU A 520 17.03 0.96 -14.70
C LEU A 520 16.85 0.89 -13.18
N SER A 521 17.08 -0.27 -12.56
CA SER A 521 17.05 -0.40 -11.10
C SER A 521 18.06 0.53 -10.42
N GLU A 522 19.29 0.62 -10.93
CA GLU A 522 20.27 1.59 -10.41
C GLU A 522 19.78 3.04 -10.52
N VAL A 523 19.17 3.42 -11.65
CA VAL A 523 18.59 4.77 -11.87
C VAL A 523 17.49 5.06 -10.85
N ILE A 524 16.49 4.18 -10.73
CA ILE A 524 15.36 4.34 -9.81
C ILE A 524 15.82 4.39 -8.36
N MET A 525 16.67 3.44 -7.94
CA MET A 525 17.23 3.45 -6.58
C MET A 525 17.99 4.74 -6.29
N THR A 526 18.73 5.27 -7.25
CA THR A 526 19.50 6.52 -7.09
C THR A 526 18.58 7.74 -7.01
N MET A 527 17.50 7.80 -7.80
CA MET A 527 16.52 8.90 -7.76
C MET A 527 15.79 8.95 -6.42
N LEU A 528 15.28 7.80 -5.94
CA LEU A 528 14.64 7.68 -4.63
C LEU A 528 15.61 8.04 -3.49
N ALA A 529 16.84 7.53 -3.53
CA ALA A 529 17.85 7.84 -2.53
C ALA A 529 18.31 9.30 -2.55
N THR A 530 18.33 9.95 -3.71
CA THR A 530 18.65 11.37 -3.85
C THR A 530 17.54 12.20 -3.21
N PHE A 531 16.27 11.96 -3.54
CA PHE A 531 15.12 12.60 -2.90
C PHE A 531 15.11 12.41 -1.38
N VAL A 532 15.41 11.21 -0.90
CA VAL A 532 15.52 10.91 0.55
C VAL A 532 16.59 11.77 1.22
N LYS A 533 17.73 12.01 0.55
CA LYS A 533 18.80 12.88 1.04
C LYS A 533 18.46 14.38 0.93
N THR A 534 17.95 14.84 -0.21
CA THR A 534 17.89 16.28 -0.58
C THR A 534 16.48 16.87 -0.61
N GLY A 535 15.46 16.07 -0.95
CA GLY A 535 14.11 16.54 -1.29
C GLY A 535 13.85 16.72 -2.78
N ASP A 536 14.83 16.44 -3.65
CA ASP A 536 14.76 16.49 -5.11
C ASP A 536 15.29 15.17 -5.70
N PRO A 537 14.52 14.43 -6.52
CA PRO A 537 14.97 13.17 -7.11
C PRO A 537 15.84 13.32 -8.38
N SER A 538 16.07 14.55 -8.86
CA SER A 538 16.80 14.80 -10.11
C SER A 538 18.26 14.34 -10.07
N LEU A 539 18.71 13.70 -11.15
CA LEU A 539 20.09 13.24 -11.33
C LEU A 539 20.89 14.26 -12.15
N THR A 540 21.76 15.01 -11.48
CA THR A 540 22.48 16.16 -12.08
C THR A 540 23.92 15.84 -12.53
N SER A 541 24.38 14.59 -12.40
CA SER A 541 25.76 14.20 -12.73
C SER A 541 25.86 12.74 -13.19
N GLY A 542 26.72 12.50 -14.20
CA GLY A 542 26.97 11.16 -14.76
C GLY A 542 26.31 10.92 -16.13
N THR A 543 26.49 9.71 -16.68
CA THR A 543 25.97 9.29 -17.99
C THR A 543 24.49 8.89 -17.92
N GLY A 544 23.63 9.88 -17.72
CA GLY A 544 22.18 9.70 -17.63
C GLY A 544 21.52 10.74 -16.74
N SER A 545 21.79 12.02 -17.00
CA SER A 545 21.17 13.12 -16.25
C SER A 545 19.65 13.16 -16.50
N VAL A 546 18.86 12.93 -15.46
CA VAL A 546 17.40 13.00 -15.50
C VAL A 546 16.97 14.20 -14.67
N LYS A 547 16.38 15.21 -15.33
CA LYS A 547 15.72 16.32 -14.65
C LYS A 547 14.27 15.93 -14.40
N TRP A 548 13.90 15.75 -13.13
CA TRP A 548 12.51 15.52 -12.75
C TRP A 548 11.90 16.87 -12.38
N GLU A 549 11.04 17.41 -13.21
CA GLU A 549 10.40 18.70 -12.95
C GLU A 549 9.30 18.54 -11.89
N PRO A 550 9.17 19.47 -10.93
CA PRO A 550 8.10 19.39 -9.93
C PRO A 550 6.73 19.60 -10.59
N TYR A 551 5.76 18.82 -10.14
CA TYR A 551 4.37 18.89 -10.58
C TYR A 551 3.71 20.19 -10.12
N THR A 552 2.91 20.80 -11.01
CA THR A 552 2.12 22.02 -10.74
C THR A 552 0.72 21.87 -11.33
N GLN A 553 -0.26 22.65 -10.89
CA GLN A 553 -1.60 22.59 -11.48
C GLN A 553 -1.65 23.29 -12.84
N GLU A 554 -0.77 24.29 -13.03
CA GLU A 554 -0.64 25.12 -14.23
C GLU A 554 0.13 24.41 -15.35
N ASN A 555 1.04 23.50 -15.00
CA ASN A 555 1.81 22.66 -15.91
C ASN A 555 1.99 21.26 -15.29
N PRO A 556 0.98 20.36 -15.42
CA PRO A 556 0.89 19.10 -14.67
C PRO A 556 1.76 17.97 -15.25
N ARG A 557 3.04 18.27 -15.53
CA ARG A 557 3.97 17.28 -16.10
C ARG A 557 4.35 16.18 -15.11
N ILE A 558 4.50 14.97 -15.61
CA ILE A 558 4.90 13.76 -14.90
C ILE A 558 6.15 13.15 -15.56
N LEU A 559 6.94 12.39 -14.81
CA LEU A 559 8.06 11.64 -15.36
C LEU A 559 7.57 10.29 -15.90
N ILE A 560 7.83 9.99 -17.17
CA ILE A 560 7.61 8.66 -17.72
C ILE A 560 8.87 7.82 -17.49
N ILE A 561 8.72 6.68 -16.82
CA ILE A 561 9.79 5.74 -16.55
C ILE A 561 9.62 4.54 -17.50
N ASP A 562 10.21 4.62 -18.69
CA ASP A 562 10.36 3.53 -19.65
C ASP A 562 11.86 3.30 -19.96
N LYS A 563 12.21 2.77 -21.14
CA LYS A 563 13.56 2.64 -21.68
C LYS A 563 14.32 3.96 -21.66
N ASN A 564 13.61 5.06 -21.91
CA ASN A 564 14.05 6.42 -21.61
C ASN A 564 13.31 6.89 -20.36
N VAL A 565 13.99 7.67 -19.52
CA VAL A 565 13.40 8.26 -18.31
C VAL A 565 13.37 9.77 -18.50
N GLU A 566 12.20 10.30 -18.85
CA GLU A 566 12.04 11.69 -19.30
C GLU A 566 10.67 12.26 -18.92
N MET A 567 10.56 13.60 -18.87
CA MET A 567 9.29 14.26 -18.57
C MET A 567 8.33 14.10 -19.75
N ASN A 568 7.05 13.85 -19.47
CA ASN A 568 6.05 13.56 -20.48
C ASN A 568 5.82 14.70 -21.49
N GLU A 569 5.44 14.32 -22.70
CA GLU A 569 4.77 15.23 -23.65
C GLU A 569 3.29 15.43 -23.24
N PRO A 570 2.65 16.56 -23.60
CA PRO A 570 1.33 16.94 -23.08
C PRO A 570 0.18 15.95 -23.35
N ASP A 571 0.33 15.07 -24.33
CA ASP A 571 -0.66 14.07 -24.78
C ASP A 571 -0.47 12.69 -24.15
N ALA A 572 0.62 12.44 -23.42
CA ALA A 572 0.91 11.13 -22.84
C ALA A 572 0.04 10.74 -21.63
N VAL A 573 -0.80 11.67 -21.13
CA VAL A 573 -1.70 11.49 -19.98
C VAL A 573 -3.05 12.11 -20.33
N ASP A 574 -4.16 11.38 -20.11
CA ASP A 574 -5.50 11.95 -20.27
C ASP A 574 -5.86 12.82 -19.05
N TYR A 575 -5.38 14.07 -19.04
CA TYR A 575 -5.75 15.05 -18.02
C TYR A 575 -7.25 15.34 -17.96
N LYS A 576 -8.02 15.05 -19.03
CA LYS A 576 -9.48 15.19 -19.04
C LYS A 576 -10.12 14.06 -18.24
N ALA A 577 -9.56 12.84 -18.25
CA ALA A 577 -9.98 11.75 -17.38
C ALA A 577 -9.69 12.06 -15.90
N LEU A 578 -8.51 12.62 -15.61
CA LEU A 578 -8.17 13.06 -14.24
C LEU A 578 -9.14 14.14 -13.72
N ALA A 579 -9.52 15.10 -14.57
CA ALA A 579 -10.54 16.11 -14.25
C ALA A 579 -11.96 15.52 -14.16
N PHE A 580 -12.27 14.51 -14.99
CA PHE A 580 -13.54 13.78 -14.90
C PHE A 580 -13.69 13.16 -13.51
N TRP A 581 -12.69 12.44 -13.01
CA TRP A 581 -12.76 11.80 -11.68
C TRP A 581 -12.67 12.78 -10.51
N ASN A 582 -11.80 13.79 -10.57
CA ASN A 582 -11.58 14.68 -9.43
C ASN A 582 -12.65 15.78 -9.30
N ASP A 583 -13.17 16.29 -10.42
CA ASP A 583 -14.02 17.49 -10.46
C ASP A 583 -15.46 17.19 -10.90
N TYR A 584 -15.67 16.47 -12.01
CA TYR A 584 -17.01 16.28 -12.59
C TYR A 584 -17.82 15.15 -11.93
N TYR A 585 -17.25 13.95 -11.87
CA TYR A 585 -17.90 12.75 -11.32
C TYR A 585 -18.45 12.96 -9.89
N PRO A 586 -17.75 13.62 -8.95
CA PRO A 586 -18.30 13.89 -7.61
C PRO A 586 -19.56 14.78 -7.63
N GLN A 587 -19.67 15.72 -8.59
CA GLN A 587 -20.88 16.51 -8.77
C GLN A 587 -22.04 15.67 -9.31
N VAL A 588 -21.76 14.69 -10.18
CA VAL A 588 -22.76 13.74 -10.68
C VAL A 588 -23.26 12.84 -9.54
N VAL A 589 -22.37 12.30 -8.71
CA VAL A 589 -22.75 11.49 -7.54
C VAL A 589 -23.60 12.30 -6.56
N MET A 590 -23.18 13.52 -6.21
CA MET A 590 -23.96 14.42 -5.34
C MET A 590 -25.37 14.66 -5.91
N GLN A 591 -25.48 15.00 -7.20
CA GLN A 591 -26.79 15.23 -7.84
C GLN A 591 -27.63 13.95 -8.00
N ALA A 592 -26.99 12.79 -8.08
CA ALA A 592 -27.66 11.48 -8.12
C ALA A 592 -28.21 11.07 -6.75
N THR A 593 -27.59 11.49 -5.66
CA THR A 593 -28.01 11.21 -4.27
C THR A 593 -29.02 12.25 -3.76
N ASP A 594 -28.74 13.55 -3.95
CA ASP A 594 -29.48 14.67 -3.33
C ASP A 594 -30.74 15.10 -4.11
N ASN A 595 -31.39 14.18 -4.82
CA ASN A 595 -32.66 14.41 -5.50
C ASN A 595 -33.85 14.34 -4.51
N CYS A 596 -33.75 15.10 -3.42
CA CYS A 596 -34.83 15.29 -2.48
C CYS A 596 -35.94 16.14 -3.11
N CYS A 597 -37.15 15.57 -3.20
CA CYS A 597 -38.33 16.36 -3.51
C CYS A 597 -38.53 17.37 -2.39
N ASN A 598 -38.13 18.63 -2.65
CA ASN A 598 -38.69 19.77 -1.94
C ASN A 598 -40.21 19.73 -2.20
N ILE A 599 -40.95 19.11 -1.28
CA ILE A 599 -42.34 19.50 -1.04
C ILE A 599 -42.23 20.93 -0.54
N THR A 600 -42.27 21.86 -1.49
CA THR A 600 -42.40 23.27 -1.18
C THR A 600 -43.66 23.39 -0.35
N SER A 601 -43.51 23.84 0.89
CA SER A 601 -44.52 24.69 1.49
C SER A 601 -44.63 25.95 0.63
N THR A 602 -45.34 25.85 -0.50
CA THR A 602 -45.86 26.96 -1.31
C THR A 602 -47.00 27.68 -0.57
N ALA A 603 -46.75 27.94 0.71
CA ALA A 603 -47.53 28.74 1.62
C ALA A 603 -46.55 29.59 2.44
N THR A 604 -46.52 30.90 2.14
CA THR A 604 -45.90 31.95 2.97
C THR A 604 -44.37 31.92 3.21
N THR A 605 -43.58 32.36 2.23
CA THR A 605 -42.49 33.37 2.40
C THR A 605 -41.95 33.92 1.07
N TRP A 606 -42.79 34.62 0.30
CA TRP A 606 -42.34 35.58 -0.74
C TRP A 606 -43.02 36.94 -0.55
N ARG A 607 -42.70 37.60 0.57
CA ARG A 607 -42.95 39.03 0.77
C ARG A 607 -41.77 39.67 1.49
N ILE A 608 -41.36 40.83 0.97
CA ILE A 608 -40.34 41.78 1.46
C ILE A 608 -38.91 41.42 1.01
N PHE A 609 -38.20 42.46 0.55
CA PHE A 609 -36.96 42.45 -0.26
C PHE A 609 -37.17 41.85 -1.68
N SER A 610 -37.15 42.59 -2.79
CA SER A 610 -36.58 43.92 -3.06
C SER A 610 -37.58 44.89 -3.73
N ARG A 611 -37.77 46.07 -3.12
CA ARG A 611 -38.23 47.29 -3.81
C ARG A 611 -37.05 48.26 -3.91
N SER A 612 -36.16 48.03 -4.87
CA SER A 612 -35.14 49.01 -5.31
C SER A 612 -34.63 48.63 -6.70
N VAL A 613 -35.25 49.22 -7.73
CA VAL A 613 -34.69 49.70 -9.03
C VAL A 613 -35.90 49.94 -9.94
N CYS A 614 -36.33 51.19 -10.02
CA CYS A 614 -37.20 51.72 -11.07
C CYS A 614 -36.82 53.19 -11.28
N LEU A 615 -36.97 53.68 -12.52
CA LEU A 615 -36.83 55.08 -12.96
C LEU A 615 -35.40 55.66 -13.17
N SER A 616 -34.78 55.31 -14.30
CA SER A 616 -34.28 56.26 -15.32
C SER A 616 -33.57 55.49 -16.46
N GLY A 617 -33.84 55.66 -17.75
CA GLY A 617 -34.83 56.51 -18.44
C GLY A 617 -35.07 55.99 -19.88
N VAL A 618 -36.06 56.56 -20.57
CA VAL A 618 -36.49 56.17 -21.93
C VAL A 618 -35.84 57.06 -22.99
N MET A 619 -35.84 56.61 -24.27
CA MET A 619 -35.36 57.23 -25.54
C MET A 619 -33.99 56.68 -25.99
N ALA A 620 -33.75 56.29 -27.25
CA ALA A 620 -34.52 56.48 -28.48
C ALA A 620 -34.45 55.31 -29.50
N THR A 621 -35.61 54.97 -30.05
CA THR A 621 -35.95 54.53 -31.43
C THR A 621 -34.92 53.92 -32.42
N VAL A 622 -35.29 52.72 -32.92
CA VAL A 622 -35.46 52.33 -34.34
C VAL A 622 -34.26 52.39 -35.31
N ALA A 623 -33.80 51.21 -35.74
CA ALA A 623 -33.34 50.98 -37.11
C ALA A 623 -33.50 49.50 -37.57
N LEU A 624 -34.57 49.25 -38.34
CA LEU A 624 -34.66 48.30 -39.46
C LEU A 624 -34.24 46.82 -39.29
N GLN A 625 -35.27 45.95 -39.30
CA GLN A 625 -35.18 44.64 -39.97
C GLN A 625 -34.72 44.80 -41.42
N ARG A 626 -33.82 43.94 -41.92
CA ARG A 626 -33.83 43.49 -43.33
C ARG A 626 -33.22 42.09 -43.52
N PHE A 627 -34.11 41.18 -43.87
CA PHE A 627 -33.97 40.01 -44.76
C PHE A 627 -33.02 38.86 -44.40
N TRP A 628 -33.66 37.70 -44.19
CA TRP A 628 -33.14 36.38 -44.54
C TRP A 628 -32.73 36.29 -46.01
N PHE A 629 -31.73 35.46 -46.29
CA PHE A 629 -31.94 34.20 -47.03
C PHE A 629 -31.04 33.11 -46.47
#